data_AF-A0AAD5N3U2-F1
#
_entry.id   AF-A0AAD5N3U2-F1
#
_cell.length_a   1.000
_cell.length_b   1.000
_cell.length_c   1.000
_cell.angle_alpha   90.00
_cell.angle_beta   90.00
_cell.angle_gamma   90.00
#
_symmetry.space_group_name_H-M   'P 1'
#
loop_
_entity.id
_entity.type
_entity.pdbx_description
1 polymer ?
#
loop_
_entity_poly.entity_id
_entity_poly.type
_entity_poly.pdbx_seq_one_letter_code
_entity_poly.pdbx_strand_id
1 'polypeptide(L)'
;MVLKCLSDLGLCGDKYMVPRVMNHSMSKKISNIYKCSNNRKKKEREELDVEMLTFEKFIRLYNKICPRSEVQELFVKLSGQKEYLTRDRLTNFLNEEQRDPRLNEILFPFFDSTRTQMLISKFEQDNNYIENGKLSFYNHLWICYPAIHLLTPRIRRHLVTGKMSGDAFLRFLMSDENSPVFLDRIDMYQDMDQPLCHYYINRSQVSLLSKQLSYHP
;
A
#
# COMPACT_ATOMS: atom_id res chain seq x y z
N MET A 1 -3.65 -15.10 11.21
CA MET A 1 -3.55 -14.41 9.91
C MET A 1 -2.21 -13.68 9.78
N VAL A 2 -1.93 -12.66 10.60
CA VAL A 2 -0.70 -11.85 10.54
C VAL A 2 0.60 -12.69 10.63
N LEU A 3 0.70 -13.62 11.59
CA LEU A 3 1.89 -14.49 11.72
C LEU A 3 2.16 -15.35 10.48
N LYS A 4 1.12 -15.81 9.79
CA LYS A 4 1.25 -16.56 8.53
C LYS A 4 1.75 -15.65 7.41
N CYS A 5 1.24 -14.42 7.34
CA CYS A 5 1.71 -13.43 6.36
C CYS A 5 3.17 -13.03 6.60
N LEU A 6 3.60 -12.91 7.85
CA LEU A 6 5.00 -12.63 8.21
C LEU A 6 5.91 -13.81 7.86
N SER A 7 5.48 -15.05 8.11
CA SER A 7 6.19 -16.26 7.68
C SER A 7 6.33 -16.34 6.16
N ASP A 8 5.26 -16.11 5.39
CA ASP A 8 5.29 -16.08 3.92
C ASP A 8 6.28 -15.04 3.35
N LEU A 9 6.54 -13.95 4.10
CA LEU A 9 7.46 -12.87 3.72
C LEU A 9 8.90 -13.10 4.22
N GLY A 10 9.16 -14.25 4.87
CA GLY A 10 10.45 -14.54 5.49
C GLY A 10 10.79 -13.59 6.64
N LEU A 11 9.77 -13.02 7.29
CA LEU A 11 9.89 -12.10 8.43
C LEU A 11 9.66 -12.79 9.77
N CYS A 12 9.24 -14.07 9.78
CA CYS A 12 9.12 -14.84 11.01
C CYS A 12 10.51 -15.37 11.41
N GLY A 13 10.89 -15.19 12.67
CA GLY A 13 12.20 -15.56 13.20
C GLY A 13 12.38 -17.07 13.33
N ASP A 14 12.55 -17.78 12.22
CA ASP A 14 12.89 -19.19 12.22
C ASP A 14 14.41 -19.37 12.43
N LYS A 15 14.86 -19.33 13.69
CA LYS A 15 16.13 -20.00 14.06
C LYS A 15 15.89 -21.50 14.26
N TYR A 16 15.54 -22.21 13.19
CA TYR A 16 15.76 -23.65 13.15
C TYR A 16 17.19 -23.91 12.68
N MET A 17 18.14 -23.88 13.61
CA MET A 17 19.39 -24.61 13.41
C MET A 17 19.06 -26.10 13.42
N VAL A 18 19.05 -26.71 12.24
CA VAL A 18 18.97 -28.17 12.10
C VAL A 18 20.14 -28.76 12.89
N PRO A 19 19.92 -29.60 13.92
CA PRO A 19 21.02 -30.30 14.56
C PRO A 19 21.68 -31.18 13.50
N ARG A 20 22.95 -30.92 13.16
CA ARG A 20 23.76 -31.91 12.46
C ARG A 20 23.89 -33.09 13.42
N VAL A 21 23.08 -34.12 13.23
CA VAL A 21 23.28 -35.40 13.90
C VAL A 21 24.51 -36.02 13.24
N MET A 22 25.66 -35.88 13.90
CA MET A 22 26.83 -36.71 13.60
C MET A 22 26.50 -38.12 14.09
N ASN A 23 26.23 -39.02 13.16
CA ASN A 23 26.05 -40.43 13.46
C ASN A 23 27.38 -40.98 14.00
N HIS A 24 27.43 -41.27 15.31
CA HIS A 24 28.38 -42.24 15.84
C HIS A 24 27.58 -43.45 16.35
N SER A 25 27.97 -44.62 15.88
CA SER A 25 27.21 -45.85 16.01
C SER A 25 27.15 -46.40 17.44
N MET A 26 26.05 -47.11 17.69
CA MET A 26 25.86 -48.31 18.52
C MET A 26 25.67 -48.20 20.05
N SER A 27 24.44 -48.59 20.42
CA SER A 27 24.04 -49.38 21.61
C SER A 27 23.98 -48.69 22.98
N LYS A 28 22.76 -48.45 23.48
CA LYS A 28 22.23 -49.05 24.73
C LYS A 28 20.73 -48.74 24.94
N LYS A 29 20.08 -49.73 25.56
CA LYS A 29 18.65 -49.92 25.82
C LYS A 29 18.10 -49.02 26.96
N ILE A 30 16.81 -48.70 26.83
CA ILE A 30 15.76 -48.59 27.87
C ILE A 30 15.87 -47.45 28.91
N SER A 31 14.92 -46.50 28.88
CA SER A 31 13.86 -46.32 29.91
C SER A 31 13.24 -44.92 29.86
N ASN A 32 11.92 -44.89 30.07
CA ASN A 32 11.07 -43.72 30.22
C ASN A 32 11.67 -42.65 31.14
N ILE A 33 11.79 -41.42 30.64
CA ILE A 33 11.53 -40.23 31.45
C ILE A 33 10.75 -39.26 30.56
N TYR A 34 9.42 -39.34 30.63
CA TYR A 34 8.56 -38.20 30.28
C TYR A 34 8.87 -37.08 31.27
N LYS A 35 9.93 -36.32 31.01
CA LYS A 35 10.10 -35.00 31.59
C LYS A 35 9.10 -34.10 30.86
N CYS A 36 7.90 -34.00 31.42
CA CYS A 36 7.00 -32.88 31.17
C CYS A 36 7.70 -31.60 31.65
N SER A 37 8.63 -31.08 30.83
CA SER A 37 9.23 -29.78 31.05
C SER A 37 8.13 -28.77 30.79
N ASN A 38 7.68 -28.14 31.88
CA ASN A 38 6.71 -27.07 31.88
C ASN A 38 7.34 -25.77 31.32
N ASN A 39 7.97 -25.86 30.15
CA ASN A 39 8.35 -24.70 29.36
C ASN A 39 7.07 -24.21 28.69
N ARG A 40 6.23 -23.51 29.46
CA ARG A 40 5.47 -22.40 28.89
C ARG A 40 6.53 -21.46 28.33
N LYS A 41 6.94 -21.69 27.07
CA LYS A 41 7.76 -20.76 26.31
C LYS A 41 7.01 -19.45 26.43
N LYS A 42 7.52 -18.55 27.26
CA LYS A 42 7.13 -17.16 27.28
C LYS A 42 7.23 -16.77 25.81
N LYS A 43 6.09 -16.44 25.20
CA LYS A 43 6.05 -15.97 23.81
C LYS A 43 6.79 -14.63 23.84
N GLU A 44 8.11 -14.70 23.79
CA GLU A 44 8.97 -13.55 23.62
C GLU A 44 8.38 -12.82 22.43
N ARG A 45 8.14 -11.52 22.59
CA ARG A 45 7.66 -10.71 21.48
C ARG A 45 8.75 -10.85 20.43
N GLU A 46 8.44 -11.55 19.34
CA GLU A 46 9.36 -11.73 18.22
C GLU A 46 9.57 -10.34 17.63
N GLU A 47 10.63 -9.68 18.08
CA GLU A 47 11.06 -8.40 17.54
C GLU A 47 11.51 -8.64 16.10
N LEU A 48 10.96 -7.84 15.18
CA LEU A 48 11.32 -7.89 13.77
C LEU A 48 12.61 -7.11 13.57
N ASP A 49 13.57 -7.72 12.89
CA ASP A 49 14.79 -7.04 12.47
C ASP A 49 14.44 -5.94 11.44
N VAL A 50 14.90 -4.72 11.72
CA VAL A 50 14.64 -3.53 10.90
C VAL A 50 15.26 -3.70 9.51
N GLU A 51 16.43 -4.34 9.40
CA GLU A 51 17.11 -4.55 8.12
C GLU A 51 16.35 -5.57 7.24
N MET A 52 15.66 -6.51 7.87
CA MET A 52 14.84 -7.51 7.17
C MET A 52 13.52 -6.94 6.65
N LEU A 53 13.01 -5.84 7.24
CA LEU A 53 11.77 -5.17 6.85
C LEU A 53 12.02 -4.08 5.79
N THR A 54 12.27 -4.50 4.56
CA THR A 54 12.35 -3.57 3.43
C THR A 54 10.99 -2.95 3.10
N PHE A 55 10.98 -1.75 2.50
CA PHE A 55 9.75 -1.08 2.08
C PHE A 55 8.87 -1.96 1.19
N GLU A 56 9.48 -2.74 0.30
CA GLU A 56 8.74 -3.69 -0.55
C GLU A 56 8.01 -4.76 0.27
N LYS A 57 8.66 -5.33 1.29
CA LYS A 57 8.03 -6.30 2.20
C LYS A 57 6.94 -5.64 3.05
N PHE A 58 7.14 -4.40 3.46
CA PHE A 58 6.12 -3.62 4.16
C PHE A 58 4.86 -3.42 3.29
N ILE A 59 5.02 -3.01 2.03
CA ILE A 59 3.87 -2.84 1.10
C ILE A 59 3.16 -4.17 0.86
N ARG A 60 3.89 -5.29 0.72
CA ARG A 60 3.28 -6.62 0.60
C ARG A 60 2.48 -7.01 1.85
N LEU A 61 3.00 -6.68 3.04
CA LEU A 61 2.31 -6.90 4.29
C LEU A 61 1.04 -6.05 4.38
N TYR A 62 1.13 -4.76 4.02
CA TYR A 62 0.00 -3.84 3.97
C TYR A 62 -1.11 -4.38 3.05
N ASN A 63 -0.78 -4.79 1.83
CA ASN A 63 -1.74 -5.35 0.87
C ASN A 63 -2.36 -6.69 1.33
N LYS A 64 -1.66 -7.47 2.17
CA LYS A 64 -2.21 -8.69 2.78
C LYS A 64 -3.14 -8.41 3.96
N ILE A 65 -2.85 -7.39 4.77
CA ILE A 65 -3.64 -7.04 5.95
C ILE A 65 -4.88 -6.24 5.57
N CYS A 66 -4.74 -5.32 4.61
CA CYS A 66 -5.80 -4.42 4.17
C CYS A 66 -6.07 -4.66 2.66
N PRO A 67 -6.89 -5.67 2.33
CA PRO A 67 -7.31 -5.88 0.95
C PRO A 67 -8.18 -4.72 0.47
N ARG A 68 -7.79 -4.08 -0.63
CA ARG A 68 -8.50 -2.93 -1.23
C ARG A 68 -9.43 -3.41 -2.36
N SER A 69 -10.51 -4.08 -2.01
CA SER A 69 -11.48 -4.63 -2.98
C SER A 69 -12.22 -3.54 -3.77
N GLU A 70 -12.47 -2.40 -3.14
CA GLU A 70 -13.13 -1.25 -3.77
C GLU A 70 -12.28 -0.64 -4.89
N VAL A 71 -10.96 -0.61 -4.73
CA VAL A 71 -10.05 -0.15 -5.78
C VAL A 71 -10.02 -1.15 -6.94
N GLN A 72 -10.14 -2.44 -6.62
CA GLN A 72 -10.24 -3.49 -7.65
C GLN A 72 -11.51 -3.37 -8.47
N GLU A 73 -12.66 -3.15 -7.83
CA GLU A 73 -13.93 -2.93 -8.53
C GLU A 73 -13.87 -1.71 -9.44
N LEU A 74 -13.30 -0.61 -8.95
CA LEU A 74 -13.04 0.58 -9.76
C LEU A 74 -12.15 0.27 -10.97
N PHE A 75 -11.05 -0.45 -10.78
CA PHE A 75 -10.16 -0.80 -11.88
C PHE A 75 -10.86 -1.69 -12.93
N VAL A 76 -11.64 -2.68 -12.50
CA VAL A 76 -12.40 -3.55 -13.42
C VAL A 76 -13.42 -2.74 -14.23
N LYS A 77 -14.10 -1.77 -13.58
CA LYS A 77 -15.02 -0.84 -14.24
C LYS A 77 -14.31 -0.02 -15.31
N LEU A 78 -13.14 0.55 -15.01
CA LEU A 78 -12.40 1.42 -15.92
C LEU A 78 -11.69 0.66 -17.06
N SER A 79 -11.14 -0.52 -16.78
CA SER A 79 -10.42 -1.35 -17.74
C SER A 79 -11.33 -2.13 -18.70
N GLY A 80 -12.60 -2.32 -18.33
CA GLY A 80 -13.51 -3.19 -19.07
C GLY A 80 -13.11 -4.66 -18.96
N GLN A 81 -12.76 -5.10 -17.74
CA GLN A 81 -12.30 -6.47 -17.42
C GLN A 81 -10.95 -6.87 -18.04
N LYS A 82 -10.16 -5.89 -18.51
CA LYS A 82 -8.79 -6.14 -18.97
C LYS A 82 -7.82 -6.13 -17.79
N GLU A 83 -6.68 -6.80 -17.96
CA GLU A 83 -5.60 -6.81 -16.96
C GLU A 83 -4.83 -5.46 -16.86
N TYR A 84 -5.19 -4.49 -17.70
CA TYR A 84 -4.54 -3.18 -17.80
C TYR A 84 -5.57 -2.10 -18.15
N LEU A 85 -5.31 -0.88 -17.72
CA LEU A 85 -6.02 0.33 -18.14
C LEU A 85 -5.25 0.97 -19.30
N THR A 86 -5.93 1.30 -20.39
CA THR A 86 -5.28 1.99 -21.52
C THR A 86 -5.16 3.49 -21.24
N ARG A 87 -4.16 4.13 -21.85
CA ARG A 87 -3.94 5.58 -21.78
C ARG A 87 -5.21 6.39 -22.07
N ASP A 88 -5.98 6.02 -23.07
CA ASP A 88 -7.20 6.76 -23.43
C ASP A 88 -8.28 6.64 -22.35
N ARG A 89 -8.44 5.44 -21.77
CA ARG A 89 -9.38 5.22 -20.65
C ARG A 89 -8.93 5.97 -19.40
N LEU A 90 -7.63 5.99 -19.12
CA LEU A 90 -7.07 6.76 -18.02
C LEU A 90 -7.25 8.27 -18.24
N THR A 91 -7.03 8.77 -19.45
CA THR A 91 -7.22 10.19 -19.80
C THR A 91 -8.68 10.60 -19.58
N ASN A 92 -9.63 9.78 -20.03
CA ASN A 92 -11.05 10.03 -19.80
C ASN A 92 -11.39 10.01 -18.30
N PHE A 93 -10.87 9.04 -17.55
CA PHE A 93 -11.08 8.99 -16.10
C PHE A 93 -10.56 10.26 -15.39
N LEU A 94 -9.38 10.74 -15.76
CA LEU A 94 -8.78 11.94 -15.17
C LEU A 94 -9.60 13.20 -15.48
N ASN A 95 -10.05 13.34 -16.72
CA ASN A 95 -10.73 14.55 -17.18
C ASN A 95 -12.21 14.59 -16.78
N GLU A 96 -12.89 13.44 -16.76
CA GLU A 96 -14.34 13.37 -16.52
C GLU A 96 -14.71 13.01 -15.08
N GLU A 97 -13.95 12.11 -14.43
CA GLU A 97 -14.29 11.64 -13.07
C GLU A 97 -13.45 12.31 -11.96
N GLN A 98 -12.16 12.62 -12.21
CA GLN A 98 -11.29 13.21 -11.18
C GLN A 98 -11.24 14.75 -11.19
N ARG A 99 -11.58 15.39 -12.31
CA ARG A 99 -11.51 16.85 -12.45
C ARG A 99 -12.66 17.54 -11.71
N ASP A 100 -12.35 18.61 -10.97
CA ASP A 100 -13.38 19.53 -10.46
C ASP A 100 -13.93 20.39 -11.62
N PRO A 101 -15.22 20.28 -11.96
CA PRO A 101 -15.83 21.01 -13.10
C PRO A 101 -15.85 22.53 -12.91
N ARG A 102 -15.57 23.04 -11.70
CA ARG A 102 -15.52 24.47 -11.42
C ARG A 102 -14.17 25.10 -11.78
N LEU A 103 -13.15 24.29 -12.09
CA LEU A 103 -11.83 24.78 -12.42
C LEU A 103 -11.76 25.36 -13.83
N ASN A 104 -11.09 26.52 -13.93
CA ASN A 104 -10.85 27.16 -15.20
C ASN A 104 -9.95 26.30 -16.11
N GLU A 105 -10.39 26.08 -17.35
CA GLU A 105 -9.71 25.21 -18.32
C GLU A 105 -8.38 25.75 -18.83
N ILE A 106 -8.18 27.07 -18.78
CA ILE A 106 -6.93 27.71 -19.21
C ILE A 106 -5.87 27.60 -18.10
N LEU A 107 -6.25 27.88 -16.86
CA LEU A 107 -5.35 27.79 -15.70
C LEU A 107 -5.05 26.33 -15.32
N PHE A 108 -6.04 25.45 -15.48
CA PHE A 108 -5.94 24.02 -15.18
C PHE A 108 -6.30 23.22 -16.44
N PRO A 109 -5.37 23.04 -17.39
CA PRO A 109 -5.65 22.34 -18.64
C PRO A 109 -6.01 20.87 -18.42
N PHE A 110 -6.83 20.33 -19.32
CA PHE A 110 -7.14 18.91 -19.36
C PHE A 110 -5.88 18.06 -19.57
N PHE A 111 -5.93 16.81 -19.12
CA PHE A 111 -4.91 15.82 -19.44
C PHE A 111 -4.97 15.47 -20.92
N ASP A 112 -3.83 15.60 -21.60
CA ASP A 112 -3.63 15.14 -22.97
C ASP A 112 -2.94 13.77 -22.99
N SER A 113 -2.81 13.20 -24.19
CA SER A 113 -2.16 11.91 -24.37
C SER A 113 -0.73 11.89 -23.81
N THR A 114 0.01 13.00 -23.97
CA THR A 114 1.39 13.14 -23.54
C THR A 114 1.51 13.14 -22.02
N ARG A 115 0.69 13.96 -21.34
CA ARG A 115 0.69 14.06 -19.88
C ARG A 115 0.22 12.77 -19.23
N THR A 116 -0.80 12.10 -19.80
CA THR A 116 -1.21 10.78 -19.32
C THR A 116 -0.10 9.75 -19.50
N GLN A 117 0.67 9.80 -20.60
CA GLN A 117 1.81 8.91 -20.80
C GLN A 117 2.94 9.17 -19.79
N MET A 118 3.22 10.43 -19.45
CA MET A 118 4.18 10.77 -18.40
C MET A 118 3.74 10.22 -17.04
N LEU A 119 2.44 10.33 -16.73
CA LEU A 119 1.85 9.76 -15.51
C LEU A 119 2.02 8.24 -15.46
N ILE A 120 1.73 7.53 -16.55
CA ILE A 120 1.95 6.07 -16.65
C ILE A 120 3.42 5.74 -16.41
N SER A 121 4.33 6.48 -17.05
CA SER A 121 5.77 6.28 -16.90
C SER A 121 6.29 6.55 -15.48
N LYS A 122 5.59 7.40 -14.71
CA LYS A 122 5.91 7.70 -13.29
C LYS A 122 5.57 6.54 -12.36
N PHE A 123 4.46 5.83 -12.61
CA PHE A 123 3.91 4.83 -11.66
C PHE A 123 4.04 3.37 -12.11
N GLU A 124 4.10 3.11 -13.41
CA GLU A 124 4.27 1.77 -13.96
C GLU A 124 5.74 1.33 -13.89
N GLN A 125 5.95 0.04 -13.63
CA GLN A 125 7.29 -0.54 -13.51
C GLN A 125 7.64 -1.46 -14.68
N ASP A 126 6.63 -2.04 -15.35
CA ASP A 126 6.86 -2.87 -16.53
C ASP A 126 7.03 -2.00 -17.78
N ASN A 127 8.25 -1.99 -18.34
CA ASN A 127 8.59 -1.26 -19.56
C ASN A 127 7.65 -1.58 -20.73
N ASN A 128 7.15 -2.82 -20.84
CA ASN A 128 6.22 -3.18 -21.90
C ASN A 128 4.88 -2.44 -21.74
N TYR A 129 4.41 -2.27 -20.50
CA TYR A 129 3.19 -1.52 -20.25
C TYR A 129 3.41 -0.02 -20.45
N ILE A 130 4.57 0.52 -20.05
CA ILE A 130 4.94 1.91 -20.30
C ILE A 130 4.93 2.22 -21.80
N GLU A 131 5.69 1.46 -22.60
CA GLU A 131 5.81 1.68 -24.05
C GLU A 131 4.46 1.59 -24.77
N ASN A 132 3.56 0.72 -24.30
CA ASN A 132 2.23 0.54 -24.86
C ASN A 132 1.16 1.48 -24.27
N GLY A 133 1.53 2.41 -23.38
CA GLY A 133 0.58 3.32 -22.72
C GLY A 133 -0.48 2.58 -21.91
N LYS A 134 -0.05 1.62 -21.10
CA LYS A 134 -0.90 0.76 -20.27
C LYS A 134 -0.51 0.92 -18.80
N LEU A 135 -1.50 0.95 -17.93
CA LEU A 135 -1.34 1.03 -16.49
C LEU A 135 -1.87 -0.25 -15.84
N SER A 136 -1.05 -0.94 -15.10
CA SER A 136 -1.42 -2.17 -14.41
C SER A 136 -2.12 -1.92 -13.07
N PHE A 137 -2.94 -2.90 -12.67
CA PHE A 137 -3.44 -3.04 -11.30
C PHE A 137 -3.44 -4.53 -10.91
N TYR A 138 -2.59 -4.91 -9.95
CA TYR A 138 -2.59 -6.23 -9.34
C TYR A 138 -2.73 -6.10 -7.83
N ASN A 139 -3.95 -6.33 -7.34
CA ASN A 139 -4.15 -6.57 -5.91
C ASN A 139 -4.16 -8.08 -5.62
N HIS A 140 -3.49 -8.46 -4.53
CA HIS A 140 -3.20 -9.84 -4.12
C HIS A 140 -4.46 -10.69 -3.86
N LEU A 141 -5.66 -10.10 -3.89
CA LEU A 141 -6.93 -10.82 -3.64
C LEU A 141 -7.19 -11.95 -4.66
N TRP A 142 -6.67 -11.84 -5.88
CA TRP A 142 -6.74 -12.91 -6.88
C TRP A 142 -5.90 -14.15 -6.52
N ILE A 143 -4.93 -14.01 -5.61
CA ILE A 143 -3.99 -15.08 -5.22
C ILE A 143 -4.55 -15.87 -4.02
N CYS A 144 -5.46 -15.29 -3.25
CA CYS A 144 -6.10 -15.94 -2.09
C CYS A 144 -7.33 -16.77 -2.48
N TYR A 145 -7.86 -16.62 -3.70
CA TYR A 145 -8.86 -17.54 -4.22
C TYR A 145 -8.19 -18.89 -4.54
N PRO A 146 -8.83 -20.05 -4.28
CA PRO A 146 -8.31 -21.37 -4.67
C PRO A 146 -8.10 -21.54 -6.19
N ALA A 147 -8.49 -20.54 -6.98
CA ALA A 147 -8.43 -20.49 -8.44
C ALA A 147 -7.09 -19.95 -8.99
N ILE A 148 -5.96 -20.24 -8.35
CA ILE A 148 -4.62 -19.95 -8.91
C ILE A 148 -4.46 -20.56 -10.32
N HIS A 149 -5.24 -21.60 -10.67
CA HIS A 149 -5.35 -22.20 -12.01
C HIS A 149 -6.02 -21.33 -13.08
N LEU A 150 -6.74 -20.28 -12.71
CA LEU A 150 -7.37 -19.33 -13.63
C LEU A 150 -6.54 -18.07 -13.87
N LEU A 151 -5.44 -17.88 -13.14
CA LEU A 151 -4.50 -16.79 -13.40
C LEU A 151 -3.84 -16.97 -14.76
N THR A 152 -3.71 -15.89 -15.52
CA THR A 152 -2.98 -15.93 -16.78
C THR A 152 -1.54 -16.41 -16.55
N PRO A 153 -0.94 -17.14 -17.51
CA PRO A 153 0.43 -17.65 -17.38
C PRO A 153 1.47 -16.56 -17.12
N ARG A 154 1.15 -15.29 -17.46
CA ARG A 154 1.96 -14.12 -17.15
C ARG A 154 1.90 -13.80 -15.66
N ILE A 155 0.72 -13.67 -15.06
CA ILE A 155 0.56 -13.36 -13.63
C ILE A 155 1.21 -14.44 -12.75
N ARG A 156 1.04 -15.73 -13.11
CA ARG A 156 1.73 -16.83 -12.40
C ARG A 156 3.26 -16.69 -12.39
N ARG A 157 3.87 -16.27 -13.50
CA ARG A 157 5.34 -16.07 -13.57
C ARG A 157 5.80 -14.89 -12.70
N HIS A 158 5.03 -13.82 -12.63
CA HIS A 158 5.35 -12.64 -11.82
C HIS A 158 5.25 -12.92 -10.32
N LEU A 159 4.29 -13.78 -9.92
CA LEU A 159 4.14 -14.25 -8.54
C LEU A 159 5.35 -15.10 -8.08
N VAL A 160 5.83 -16.01 -8.93
CA VAL A 160 6.95 -16.91 -8.61
C VAL A 160 8.30 -16.17 -8.59
N THR A 161 8.46 -15.14 -9.43
CA THR A 161 9.70 -14.35 -9.50
C THR A 161 9.78 -13.23 -8.47
N GLY A 162 8.72 -13.03 -7.67
CA GLY A 162 8.66 -11.94 -6.70
C GLY A 162 8.64 -10.54 -7.34
N LYS A 163 8.40 -10.43 -8.66
CA LYS A 163 8.27 -9.15 -9.37
C LYS A 163 6.79 -8.83 -9.52
N MET A 164 6.14 -8.38 -8.46
CA MET A 164 4.75 -7.89 -8.52
C MET A 164 4.74 -6.45 -9.04
N SER A 165 4.94 -6.28 -10.36
CA SER A 165 5.03 -4.99 -11.05
C SER A 165 3.64 -4.39 -11.37
N GLY A 166 2.66 -4.61 -10.50
CA GLY A 166 1.25 -4.46 -10.89
C GLY A 166 0.49 -3.29 -10.33
N ASP A 167 1.02 -2.58 -9.36
CA ASP A 167 0.19 -1.75 -8.50
C ASP A 167 0.13 -0.28 -8.95
N ALA A 168 0.38 -0.03 -10.24
CA ALA A 168 0.59 1.30 -10.78
C ALA A 168 -0.65 2.19 -10.58
N PHE A 169 -1.85 1.64 -10.78
CA PHE A 169 -3.10 2.36 -10.52
C PHE A 169 -3.31 2.69 -9.03
N LEU A 170 -3.00 1.78 -8.10
CA LEU A 170 -3.12 2.07 -6.67
C LEU A 170 -2.09 3.12 -6.23
N ARG A 171 -0.85 3.00 -6.72
CA ARG A 171 0.22 3.99 -6.47
C ARG A 171 -0.20 5.37 -6.94
N PHE A 172 -0.81 5.47 -8.12
CA PHE A 172 -1.38 6.71 -8.61
C PHE A 172 -2.47 7.25 -7.64
N LEU A 173 -3.44 6.43 -7.25
CA LEU A 173 -4.53 6.87 -6.36
C LEU A 173 -4.05 7.34 -4.98
N MET A 174 -2.94 6.80 -4.49
CA MET A 174 -2.32 7.18 -3.21
C MET A 174 -1.26 8.28 -3.35
N SER A 175 -0.99 8.75 -4.57
CA SER A 175 0.05 9.75 -4.83
C SER A 175 -0.45 11.18 -4.66
N ASP A 176 0.51 12.11 -4.67
CA ASP A 176 0.31 13.56 -4.73
C ASP A 176 -0.46 14.01 -5.99
N GLU A 177 -0.30 13.30 -7.12
CA GLU A 177 -1.02 13.57 -8.37
C GLU A 177 -2.54 13.37 -8.25
N ASN A 178 -3.00 12.68 -7.20
CA ASN A 178 -4.42 12.45 -6.90
C ASN A 178 -4.83 13.02 -5.53
N SER A 179 -4.17 14.11 -5.10
CA SER A 179 -4.48 14.78 -3.83
C SER A 179 -5.93 15.29 -3.81
N PRO A 180 -6.68 15.08 -2.72
CA PRO A 180 -8.06 15.60 -2.59
C PRO A 180 -8.11 17.12 -2.41
N VAL A 181 -6.95 17.77 -2.22
CA VAL A 181 -6.82 19.22 -2.00
C VAL A 181 -5.75 19.80 -2.92
N PHE A 182 -5.94 21.07 -3.32
CA PHE A 182 -4.91 21.83 -4.03
C PHE A 182 -3.73 22.07 -3.10
N LEU A 183 -2.57 21.51 -3.46
CA LEU A 183 -1.35 21.65 -2.68
C LEU A 183 -0.93 23.13 -2.57
N ASP A 184 -1.16 23.93 -3.62
CA ASP A 184 -0.85 25.36 -3.66
C ASP A 184 -1.68 26.21 -2.67
N ARG A 185 -2.76 25.65 -2.10
CA ARG A 185 -3.61 26.34 -1.11
C ARG A 185 -3.32 25.93 0.34
N ILE A 186 -2.32 25.06 0.54
CA ILE A 186 -1.88 24.65 1.88
C ILE A 186 -1.03 25.76 2.50
N ASP A 187 -0.20 26.41 1.69
CA ASP A 187 0.63 27.54 2.09
C ASP A 187 -0.14 28.87 2.02
N MET A 188 0.52 29.98 2.39
CA MET A 188 -0.06 31.32 2.30
C MET A 188 -0.35 31.71 0.84
N TYR A 189 -1.60 31.50 0.42
CA TYR A 189 -2.06 31.76 -0.95
C TYR A 189 -2.99 32.97 -1.07
N GLN A 190 -3.52 33.45 0.06
CA GLN A 190 -4.44 34.60 0.08
C GLN A 190 -3.63 35.91 0.04
N ASP A 191 -4.20 36.93 -0.59
CA ASP A 191 -3.68 38.29 -0.52
C ASP A 191 -3.73 38.77 0.94
N MET A 192 -2.59 39.16 1.52
CA MET A 192 -2.44 39.62 2.91
C MET A 192 -2.35 41.15 3.04
N ASP A 193 -2.54 41.89 1.95
CA ASP A 193 -2.47 43.36 1.94
C ASP A 193 -3.84 44.04 2.14
N GLN A 194 -4.93 43.27 2.24
CA GLN A 194 -6.28 43.80 2.50
C GLN A 194 -6.43 44.28 3.94
N PRO A 195 -7.41 45.15 4.26
CA PRO A 195 -7.67 45.54 5.64
C PRO A 195 -8.13 44.37 6.49
N LEU A 196 -7.88 44.44 7.81
CA LEU A 196 -8.15 43.35 8.76
C LEU A 196 -9.60 42.83 8.74
N CYS A 197 -10.57 43.69 8.42
CA CYS A 197 -11.99 43.33 8.32
C CYS A 197 -12.32 42.43 7.12
N HIS A 198 -11.40 42.24 6.17
CA HIS A 198 -11.55 41.35 5.03
C HIS A 198 -11.33 39.87 5.39
N TYR A 199 -10.64 39.60 6.50
CA TYR A 199 -10.21 38.25 6.86
C TYR A 199 -11.08 37.62 7.94
N TYR A 200 -11.36 36.33 7.76
CA TYR A 200 -11.82 35.49 8.87
C TYR A 200 -10.64 35.17 9.78
N ILE A 201 -10.65 35.77 10.97
CA ILE A 201 -9.62 35.53 11.99
C ILE A 201 -10.13 34.44 12.92
N ASN A 202 -9.42 33.30 12.94
CA ASN A 202 -9.70 32.26 13.91
C ASN A 202 -9.46 32.78 15.33
N ARG A 203 -10.49 32.73 16.17
CA ARG A 203 -10.42 33.14 17.58
C ARG A 203 -10.92 31.98 18.43
N SER A 204 -10.04 31.43 19.27
CA SER A 204 -10.47 30.59 20.37
C SER A 204 -11.01 31.46 21.51
N GLN A 205 -12.20 31.13 22.02
CA GLN A 205 -12.78 31.81 23.20
C GLN A 205 -12.27 31.25 24.53
N VAL A 206 -11.33 30.29 24.51
CA VAL A 206 -10.93 29.57 25.73
C VAL A 206 -9.41 29.52 25.85
N SER A 207 -8.82 30.61 26.35
CA SER A 207 -7.48 30.60 26.93
C SER A 207 -7.49 30.48 28.46
N LEU A 208 -8.67 30.49 29.09
CA LEU A 208 -8.84 30.60 30.56
C LEU A 208 -9.52 29.41 31.25
N LEU A 209 -10.18 28.46 30.55
CA LEU A 209 -10.87 27.35 31.25
C LEU A 209 -9.91 26.36 31.94
N SER A 210 -8.65 26.24 31.52
CA SER A 210 -7.68 25.38 32.22
C SER A 210 -7.39 25.86 33.65
N LYS A 211 -7.71 27.12 33.98
CA LYS A 211 -7.60 27.68 35.34
C LYS A 211 -8.93 27.75 36.11
N GLN A 212 -10.08 27.57 35.46
CA GLN A 212 -11.38 27.66 36.14
C GLN A 212 -11.81 26.38 36.86
N LEU A 213 -11.19 25.23 36.55
CA LEU A 213 -11.49 23.95 37.21
C LEU A 213 -10.55 23.60 38.38
N SER A 214 -9.59 24.47 38.72
CA SER A 214 -8.65 24.27 39.85
C SER A 214 -8.92 25.15 41.08
N TYR A 215 -9.99 25.96 41.06
CA TYR A 215 -10.45 26.72 42.22
C TYR A 215 -11.82 26.20 42.67
N HIS A 216 -11.80 25.11 43.43
CA HIS A 216 -12.86 24.82 44.40
C HIS A 216 -12.22 24.86 45.80
N PRO A 217 -12.66 25.77 46.70
CA PRO A 217 -12.24 25.81 48.10
C PRO A 217 -12.80 24.65 48.92
#